data_AF-Q1GIL1-F1
#
_entry.id   AF-Q1GIL1-F1
#
_cell.length_a   1.000
_cell.length_b   1.000
_cell.length_c   1.000
_cell.angle_alpha   90.00
_cell.angle_beta   90.00
_cell.angle_gamma   90.00
#
_symmetry.space_group_name_H-M   'P 1'
#
loop_
_entity.id
_entity.type
_entity.pdbx_description
1 polymer ?
#
loop_
_entity_poly.entity_id
_entity_poly.type
_entity_poly.pdbx_seq_one_letter_code
_entity_poly.pdbx_strand_id
1 'polypeptide(L)'
;MKRISLVALMCTLSACMQHEPLDTSPESVRFSSRIAQQNVCEYAIVEIRTLTQSDGTTVEAKGVPCTINGIGYSAGTVRPARVSLPNYLGKTEDASVTCRLNGADVNQQISAINATVEKINSTQSSGGGLAVALAFASVKGVIKSSRDATNDKFRYPGRIEVNLQPVKK
;
A
#
# COMPACT_ATOMS: atom_id res chain seq x y z
N MET A 1 15.35 20.59 59.02
CA MET A 1 16.07 19.96 57.88
C MET A 1 15.10 19.01 57.18
N LYS A 2 14.55 19.40 56.03
CA LYS A 2 13.41 18.74 55.36
C LYS A 2 13.94 17.91 54.19
N ARG A 3 13.83 16.58 54.28
CA ARG A 3 14.29 15.63 53.25
C ARG A 3 13.28 15.60 52.10
N ILE A 4 13.69 16.02 50.91
CA ILE A 4 12.87 15.94 49.69
C ILE A 4 13.16 14.58 49.05
N SER A 5 12.16 13.70 49.09
CA SER A 5 12.18 12.38 48.46
C SER A 5 11.91 12.54 46.97
N LEU A 6 12.85 12.10 46.13
CA LEU A 6 12.82 12.23 44.68
C LEU A 6 12.22 10.93 44.11
N VAL A 7 10.93 10.98 43.75
CA VAL A 7 10.22 9.86 43.12
C VAL A 7 10.67 9.77 41.66
N ALA A 8 11.40 8.70 41.34
CA ALA A 8 11.85 8.38 40.00
C ALA A 8 10.64 7.99 39.12
N LEU A 9 10.33 8.86 38.16
CA LEU A 9 9.33 8.65 37.12
C LEU A 9 9.90 7.66 36.10
N MET A 10 9.56 6.37 36.23
CA MET A 10 9.90 5.36 35.23
C MET A 10 9.02 5.53 33.98
N CYS A 11 9.58 6.11 32.93
CA CYS A 11 9.02 6.09 31.59
C CYS A 11 9.05 4.65 31.05
N THR A 12 7.90 3.99 31.02
CA THR A 12 7.67 2.75 30.29
C THR A 12 7.73 3.03 28.79
N LEU A 13 8.84 2.67 28.16
CA LEU A 13 9.00 2.66 26.71
C LEU A 13 8.05 1.60 26.12
N SER A 14 6.85 2.01 25.72
CA SER A 14 6.04 1.23 24.78
C SER A 14 6.85 1.06 23.49
N ALA A 15 7.25 -0.17 23.20
CA ALA A 15 7.85 -0.55 21.92
C ALA A 15 6.76 -0.49 20.83
N CYS A 16 6.38 0.71 20.42
CA CYS A 16 5.76 0.91 19.13
C CYS A 16 6.79 0.45 18.09
N MET A 17 6.46 -0.55 17.26
CA MET A 17 7.29 -0.95 16.13
C MET A 17 7.57 0.29 15.25
N GLN A 18 8.72 0.91 15.46
CA GLN A 18 9.19 2.04 14.67
C GLN A 18 9.77 1.48 13.38
N HIS A 19 8.89 1.34 12.39
CA HIS A 19 9.29 1.16 11.01
C HIS A 19 10.20 2.33 10.62
N GLU A 20 11.43 2.01 10.21
CA GLU A 20 12.41 3.03 9.84
C GLU A 20 11.87 3.85 8.65
N PRO A 21 11.94 5.19 8.68
CA PRO A 21 11.48 6.02 7.57
C PRO A 21 12.24 5.68 6.29
N LEU A 22 11.51 5.50 5.18
CA LEU A 22 12.12 5.26 3.87
C LEU A 22 12.38 6.60 3.18
N ASP A 23 13.60 7.12 3.35
CA ASP A 23 14.04 8.38 2.72
C ASP A 23 14.72 8.16 1.35
N THR A 24 14.60 6.95 0.79
CA THR A 24 15.16 6.62 -0.52
C THR A 24 14.28 7.17 -1.64
N SER A 25 14.92 7.62 -2.72
CA SER A 25 14.22 8.02 -3.94
C SER A 25 13.44 6.82 -4.52
N PRO A 26 12.19 7.00 -5.00
CA PRO A 26 11.43 5.92 -5.58
C PRO A 26 12.12 5.32 -6.82
N GLU A 27 12.27 4.00 -6.84
CA GLU A 27 12.77 3.28 -8.00
C GLU A 27 11.72 3.24 -9.10
N SER A 28 12.13 3.51 -10.35
CA SER A 28 11.25 3.44 -11.52
C SER A 28 11.14 2.01 -12.06
N VAL A 29 9.96 1.64 -12.56
CA VAL A 29 9.76 0.40 -13.30
C VAL A 29 10.41 0.44 -14.68
N ARG A 30 10.71 -0.74 -15.23
CA ARG A 30 11.08 -0.97 -16.62
C ARG A 30 9.84 -1.39 -17.39
N PHE A 31 9.52 -0.70 -18.49
CA PHE A 31 8.42 -1.09 -19.35
C PHE A 31 8.86 -2.17 -20.34
N SER A 32 8.01 -3.18 -20.55
CA SER A 32 8.23 -4.22 -21.56
C SER A 32 7.78 -3.80 -22.95
N SER A 33 7.01 -2.71 -23.08
CA SER A 33 6.61 -2.14 -24.36
C SER A 33 6.47 -0.62 -24.30
N ARG A 34 6.67 0.07 -25.44
CA ARG A 34 6.43 1.52 -25.53
C ARG A 34 4.96 1.87 -25.32
N ILE A 35 4.04 1.01 -25.75
CA ILE A 35 2.60 1.22 -25.59
C ILE A 35 2.26 1.30 -24.09
N ALA A 36 2.79 0.38 -23.29
CA ALA A 36 2.60 0.40 -21.83
C ALA A 36 3.19 1.64 -21.16
N GLN A 37 4.26 2.23 -21.72
CA GLN A 37 4.84 3.46 -21.19
C GLN A 37 4.06 4.72 -21.61
N GLN A 38 3.58 4.77 -22.85
CA GLN A 38 2.87 5.94 -23.40
C GLN A 38 1.47 6.11 -22.82
N ASN A 39 0.84 5.02 -22.38
CA ASN A 39 -0.49 5.05 -21.78
C ASN A 39 -0.47 5.32 -20.27
N VAL A 40 0.71 5.52 -19.67
CA VAL A 40 0.79 5.87 -18.25
C VAL A 40 0.22 7.27 -18.04
N CYS A 41 -0.74 7.37 -17.15
CA CYS A 41 -1.44 8.61 -16.87
C CYS A 41 -0.94 9.26 -15.57
N GLU A 42 -0.50 8.44 -14.61
CA GLU A 42 0.02 8.87 -13.32
C GLU A 42 0.95 7.79 -12.75
N TYR A 43 1.80 8.15 -11.79
CA TYR A 43 2.61 7.19 -11.04
C TYR A 43 2.21 7.20 -9.57
N ALA A 44 2.00 6.00 -9.00
CA ALA A 44 1.81 5.82 -7.56
C ALA A 44 3.14 5.42 -6.90
N ILE A 45 3.53 6.15 -5.86
CA ILE A 45 4.66 5.74 -5.03
C ILE A 45 4.16 4.71 -4.02
N VAL A 46 4.70 3.50 -4.11
CA VAL A 46 4.35 2.37 -3.24
C VAL A 46 5.56 2.00 -2.37
N GLU A 47 5.38 2.06 -1.06
CA GLU A 47 6.31 1.47 -0.10
C GLU A 47 6.09 -0.04 -0.08
N ILE A 48 7.13 -0.83 -0.37
CA ILE A 48 7.04 -2.28 -0.17
C ILE A 48 8.00 -2.64 0.93
N ARG A 49 7.45 -3.33 1.94
CA ARG A 49 8.15 -3.83 3.11
C ARG A 49 7.97 -5.34 3.19
N THR A 50 8.95 -6.00 3.77
CA THR A 50 8.96 -7.45 3.95
C THR A 50 8.94 -7.74 5.43
N LEU A 51 7.99 -8.56 5.88
CA LEU A 51 7.82 -8.92 7.28
C LEU A 51 8.14 -10.40 7.46
N THR A 52 8.83 -10.76 8.53
CA THR A 52 9.08 -12.15 8.92
C THR A 52 8.74 -12.33 10.39
N GLN A 53 8.52 -13.57 10.83
CA GLN A 53 8.41 -13.88 12.26
C GLN A 53 9.79 -14.26 12.81
N SER A 54 10.19 -13.61 13.91
CA SER A 54 11.34 -13.99 14.74
C SER A 54 10.88 -14.01 16.19
N ASP A 55 11.10 -15.13 16.88
CA ASP A 55 10.81 -15.27 18.32
C ASP A 55 9.38 -14.86 18.71
N GLY A 56 8.39 -15.24 17.89
CA GLY A 56 6.98 -14.91 18.10
C GLY A 56 6.60 -13.46 17.81
N THR A 57 7.55 -12.63 17.38
CA THR A 57 7.33 -11.22 17.02
C THR A 57 7.45 -11.03 15.52
N THR A 58 6.58 -10.22 14.93
CA THR A 58 6.72 -9.80 13.53
C THR A 58 7.80 -8.74 13.44
N VAL A 59 8.80 -8.93 12.60
CA VAL A 59 9.91 -8.00 12.39
C VAL A 59 10.09 -7.72 10.90
N GLU A 60 10.60 -6.54 10.57
CA GLU A 60 10.89 -6.18 9.17
C GLU A 60 12.17 -6.90 8.70
N ALA A 61 12.03 -7.74 7.68
CA ALA A 61 13.15 -8.37 6.98
C ALA A 61 13.76 -7.35 6.01
N LYS A 62 15.04 -7.04 6.17
CA LYS A 62 15.80 -6.13 5.30
C LYS A 62 16.68 -6.93 4.32
N GLY A 63 17.04 -6.32 3.20
CA GLY A 63 17.92 -6.93 2.19
C GLY A 63 17.24 -7.98 1.33
N VAL A 64 15.91 -8.07 1.34
CA VAL A 64 15.17 -9.11 0.61
C VAL A 64 15.01 -8.71 -0.86
N PRO A 65 15.54 -9.49 -1.82
CA PRO A 65 15.32 -9.23 -3.23
C PRO A 65 13.87 -9.55 -3.60
N CYS A 66 13.20 -8.58 -4.22
CA CYS A 66 11.85 -8.72 -4.73
C CYS A 66 11.75 -8.27 -6.18
N THR A 67 10.86 -8.91 -6.91
CA THR A 67 10.49 -8.56 -8.28
C THR A 67 9.03 -8.19 -8.31
N ILE A 68 8.72 -7.04 -8.89
CA ILE A 68 7.37 -6.55 -9.09
C ILE A 68 7.04 -6.72 -10.55
N ASN A 69 5.90 -7.34 -10.83
CA ASN A 69 5.42 -7.56 -12.18
C ASN A 69 4.02 -6.97 -12.32
N GLY A 70 3.82 -6.19 -13.37
CA GLY A 70 2.50 -5.75 -13.80
C GLY A 70 2.35 -5.94 -15.31
N ILE A 71 1.17 -5.62 -15.83
CA ILE A 71 0.93 -5.71 -17.26
C ILE A 71 1.74 -4.61 -17.95
N GLY A 72 2.75 -5.01 -18.72
CA GLY A 72 3.57 -4.08 -19.50
C GLY A 72 4.76 -3.46 -18.77
N TYR A 73 5.03 -3.86 -17.51
CA TYR A 73 6.17 -3.35 -16.74
C TYR A 73 6.68 -4.35 -15.70
N SER A 74 7.94 -4.18 -15.30
CA SER A 74 8.56 -4.92 -14.19
C SER A 74 9.58 -4.07 -13.43
N ALA A 75 9.81 -4.37 -12.16
CA ALA A 75 10.86 -3.75 -11.35
C ALA A 75 11.55 -4.82 -10.49
N GLY A 76 12.88 -4.77 -10.43
CA GLY A 76 13.67 -5.60 -9.52
C GLY A 76 14.29 -4.71 -8.47
N THR A 77 14.19 -5.09 -7.20
CA THR A 77 14.50 -4.20 -6.09
C THR A 77 14.82 -4.95 -4.79
N VAL A 78 15.49 -4.28 -3.85
CA VAL A 78 15.85 -4.84 -2.54
C VAL A 78 15.06 -4.10 -1.45
N ARG A 79 14.40 -4.84 -0.56
CA ARG A 79 13.47 -4.27 0.43
C ARG A 79 14.14 -3.96 1.78
N PRO A 80 13.64 -2.97 2.54
CA PRO A 80 12.49 -2.11 2.25
C PRO A 80 12.83 -1.00 1.24
N ALA A 81 11.89 -0.62 0.38
CA ALA A 81 12.10 0.47 -0.57
C ALA A 81 10.81 1.07 -1.14
N ARG A 82 10.96 2.17 -1.90
CA ARG A 82 9.86 2.88 -2.55
C ARG A 82 9.93 2.62 -4.05
N VAL A 83 8.81 2.31 -4.67
CA VAL A 83 8.74 2.03 -6.11
C VAL A 83 7.64 2.87 -6.74
N SER A 84 7.96 3.48 -7.87
CA SER A 84 7.03 4.26 -8.68
C SER A 84 6.32 3.33 -9.67
N LEU A 85 5.08 2.95 -9.34
CA LEU A 85 4.25 2.07 -10.17
C LEU A 85 3.34 2.89 -11.09
N PRO A 86 3.22 2.52 -12.38
CA PRO A 86 2.41 3.25 -13.33
C PRO A 86 0.92 2.95 -13.14
N ASN A 87 0.10 3.98 -13.18
CA ASN A 87 -1.36 3.90 -13.25
C ASN A 87 -1.84 4.20 -14.67
N TYR A 88 -2.91 3.53 -15.06
CA TYR A 88 -3.56 3.65 -16.36
C TYR A 88 -4.98 4.20 -16.20
N LEU A 89 -5.41 5.09 -17.10
CA LEU A 89 -6.78 5.63 -17.10
C LEU A 89 -7.80 4.52 -17.41
N GLY A 90 -8.94 4.55 -16.73
CA GLY A 90 -10.07 3.66 -16.98
C GLY A 90 -9.87 2.21 -16.50
N LYS A 91 -8.64 1.71 -16.43
CA LYS A 91 -8.31 0.40 -15.87
C LYS A 91 -6.82 0.29 -15.51
N THR A 92 -6.50 0.33 -14.22
CA THR A 92 -5.20 -0.16 -13.74
C THR A 92 -5.36 -1.61 -13.31
N GLU A 93 -4.50 -2.48 -13.80
CA GLU A 93 -4.50 -3.90 -13.49
C GLU A 93 -3.73 -4.17 -12.21
N ASP A 94 -4.05 -5.28 -11.56
CA ASP A 94 -3.30 -5.72 -10.38
C ASP A 94 -1.85 -6.02 -10.75
N ALA A 95 -0.95 -5.68 -9.83
CA ALA A 95 0.45 -6.07 -9.91
C ALA A 95 0.70 -7.24 -8.95
N SER A 96 1.82 -7.92 -9.12
CA SER A 96 2.31 -8.91 -8.17
C SER A 96 3.71 -8.51 -7.70
N VAL A 97 4.00 -8.79 -6.43
CA VAL A 97 5.36 -8.71 -5.88
C VAL A 97 5.78 -10.09 -5.41
N THR A 98 6.87 -10.57 -5.98
CA THR A 98 7.49 -11.83 -5.60
C THR A 98 8.80 -11.54 -4.87
N CYS A 99 8.86 -11.89 -3.60
CA CYS A 99 10.04 -11.73 -2.75
C CYS A 99 10.68 -13.07 -2.47
N ARG A 100 12.02 -13.13 -2.54
CA ARG A 100 12.76 -14.38 -2.31
C ARG A 100 13.53 -14.32 -1.00
N LEU A 101 13.25 -15.26 -0.11
CA LEU A 101 13.96 -15.42 1.16
C LEU A 101 14.36 -16.89 1.36
N ASN A 102 15.62 -17.16 1.67
CA ASN A 102 16.14 -18.52 1.93
C ASN A 102 15.82 -19.55 0.82
N GLY A 103 15.77 -19.09 -0.44
CA GLY A 103 15.47 -19.95 -1.60
C GLY A 103 13.98 -20.22 -1.84
N ALA A 104 13.09 -19.69 -1.00
CA ALA A 104 11.65 -19.73 -1.21
C ALA A 104 11.13 -18.40 -1.79
N ASP A 105 10.21 -18.49 -2.75
CA ASP A 105 9.55 -17.34 -3.35
C ASP A 105 8.17 -17.16 -2.69
N VAL A 106 7.90 -15.94 -2.22
CA VAL A 106 6.62 -15.53 -1.67
C VAL A 106 6.01 -14.50 -2.60
N ASN A 107 4.84 -14.82 -3.14
CA ASN A 107 4.11 -13.94 -4.06
C ASN A 107 2.94 -13.26 -3.32
N GLN A 108 2.85 -11.94 -3.44
CA GLN A 108 1.78 -11.12 -2.90
C GLN A 108 1.17 -10.28 -4.03
N GLN A 109 -0.15 -10.30 -4.15
CA GLN A 109 -0.86 -9.45 -5.10
C GLN A 109 -1.00 -8.03 -4.55
N ILE A 110 -0.79 -7.05 -5.42
CA ILE A 110 -0.98 -5.63 -5.19
C ILE A 110 -2.22 -5.22 -5.99
N SER A 111 -3.36 -5.18 -5.31
CA SER A 111 -4.61 -4.83 -5.96
C SER A 111 -4.71 -3.35 -6.31
N ALA A 112 -5.14 -3.05 -7.53
CA ALA A 112 -5.45 -1.68 -7.93
C ALA A 112 -6.78 -1.23 -7.33
N ILE A 113 -6.78 -0.06 -6.70
CA ILE A 113 -7.97 0.50 -6.05
C ILE A 113 -8.62 1.51 -6.97
N ASN A 114 -9.92 1.36 -7.22
CA ASN A 114 -10.70 2.37 -7.92
C ASN A 114 -10.99 3.54 -6.97
N ALA A 115 -10.14 4.57 -7.03
CA ALA A 115 -10.21 5.74 -6.16
C ALA A 115 -11.49 6.55 -6.40
N THR A 116 -12.04 6.54 -7.62
CA THR A 116 -13.33 7.19 -7.93
C THR A 116 -14.46 6.54 -7.15
N VAL A 117 -14.55 5.21 -7.17
CA VAL A 117 -15.57 4.44 -6.44
C VAL A 117 -15.35 4.56 -4.93
N GLU A 118 -14.11 4.50 -4.46
CA GLU A 118 -13.78 4.71 -3.04
C GLU A 118 -14.25 6.09 -2.56
N LYS A 119 -14.00 7.16 -3.33
CA LYS A 119 -14.45 8.52 -3.03
C LYS A 119 -15.98 8.63 -2.98
N ILE A 120 -16.68 8.04 -3.95
CA ILE A 120 -18.15 7.99 -3.95
C ILE A 120 -18.65 7.29 -2.68
N ASN A 121 -18.03 6.18 -2.32
CA ASN A 121 -18.39 5.40 -1.13
C ASN A 121 -18.06 6.15 0.17
N SER A 122 -16.93 6.85 0.25
CA SER A 122 -16.47 7.57 1.45
C SER A 122 -17.15 8.93 1.67
N THR A 123 -17.90 9.44 0.69
CA THR A 123 -18.69 10.69 0.83
C THR A 123 -19.85 10.59 1.84
N GLN A 124 -20.01 9.48 2.59
CA GLN A 124 -20.87 9.42 3.78
C GLN A 124 -20.02 9.33 5.04
N SER A 125 -20.07 10.37 5.85
CA SER A 125 -20.39 10.35 7.29
C SER A 125 -19.59 11.41 8.03
N SER A 126 -20.16 12.59 8.22
CA SER A 126 -19.66 13.50 9.27
C SER A 126 -20.66 14.52 9.80
N GLY A 127 -21.94 14.57 9.39
CA GLY A 127 -22.79 15.62 9.98
C GLY A 127 -24.30 15.70 9.71
N GLY A 128 -25.01 14.63 9.36
CA GLY A 128 -26.47 14.73 9.10
C GLY A 128 -27.25 13.51 9.55
N GLY A 129 -28.39 13.74 10.21
CA GLY A 129 -29.29 12.68 10.72
C GLY A 129 -29.82 11.71 9.66
N LEU A 130 -30.60 10.71 10.08
CA LEU A 130 -31.05 9.59 9.22
C LEU A 130 -31.62 10.02 7.86
N ALA A 131 -32.44 11.09 7.82
CA ALA A 131 -33.03 11.59 6.57
C ALA A 131 -31.98 12.11 5.58
N VAL A 132 -30.95 12.79 6.09
CA VAL A 132 -29.82 13.30 5.30
C VAL A 132 -28.95 12.14 4.81
N ALA A 133 -28.73 11.13 5.66
CA ALA A 133 -27.98 9.93 5.27
C ALA A 133 -28.66 9.16 4.13
N LEU A 134 -29.99 9.05 4.14
CA LEU A 134 -30.78 8.40 3.08
C LEU A 134 -30.77 9.21 1.77
N ALA A 135 -30.85 10.54 1.84
CA ALA A 135 -30.73 11.40 0.66
C ALA A 135 -29.34 11.27 0.00
N PHE A 136 -28.27 11.17 0.79
CA PHE A 136 -26.94 10.91 0.23
C PHE A 136 -26.80 9.48 -0.32
N ALA A 137 -27.45 8.48 0.28
CA ALA A 137 -27.43 7.11 -0.22
C ALA A 137 -28.07 6.99 -1.62
N SER A 138 -29.20 7.68 -1.85
CA SER A 138 -29.86 7.68 -3.16
C SER A 138 -29.04 8.42 -4.22
N VAL A 139 -28.43 9.56 -3.87
CA VAL A 139 -27.54 10.30 -4.79
C VAL A 139 -26.27 9.50 -5.13
N LYS A 140 -25.69 8.77 -4.18
CA LYS A 140 -24.57 7.85 -4.45
C LYS A 140 -24.91 6.79 -5.49
N GLY A 141 -26.11 6.20 -5.41
CA GLY A 141 -26.60 5.23 -6.38
C GLY A 141 -26.68 5.82 -7.79
N VAL A 142 -27.20 7.04 -7.92
CA VAL A 142 -27.30 7.75 -9.21
C VAL A 142 -25.93 8.13 -9.76
N ILE A 143 -25.03 8.67 -8.94
CA ILE A 143 -23.66 9.02 -9.36
C ILE A 143 -22.91 7.77 -9.81
N LYS A 144 -23.00 6.67 -9.05
CA LYS A 144 -22.34 5.41 -9.39
C LYS A 144 -22.88 4.79 -10.68
N SER A 145 -24.18 4.98 -10.98
CA SER A 145 -24.83 4.45 -12.18
C SER A 145 -24.62 5.32 -13.43
N SER A 146 -24.58 6.64 -13.27
CA SER A 146 -24.42 7.61 -14.36
C SER A 146 -22.95 7.93 -14.70
N ARG A 147 -22.00 7.39 -13.92
CA ARG A 147 -20.57 7.64 -14.17
C ARG A 147 -20.10 6.89 -15.41
N ASP A 148 -19.14 7.50 -16.09
CA ASP A 148 -18.36 6.85 -17.13
C ASP A 148 -17.15 6.14 -16.54
N ALA A 149 -17.12 4.81 -16.63
CA ALA A 149 -16.05 3.98 -16.08
C ALA A 149 -14.71 4.15 -16.77
N THR A 150 -14.68 4.64 -18.02
CA THR A 150 -13.40 4.88 -18.72
C THR A 150 -12.63 6.07 -18.16
N ASN A 151 -13.31 6.93 -17.39
CA ASN A 151 -12.71 8.09 -16.70
C ASN A 151 -12.37 7.79 -15.23
N ASP A 152 -12.51 6.54 -14.79
CA ASP A 152 -12.15 6.17 -13.43
C ASP A 152 -10.65 6.31 -13.19
N LYS A 153 -10.31 6.87 -12.03
CA LYS A 153 -8.95 6.94 -11.55
C LYS A 153 -8.67 5.76 -10.65
N PHE A 154 -7.64 5.02 -11.00
CA PHE A 154 -7.13 3.91 -10.20
C PHE A 154 -5.81 4.30 -9.56
N ARG A 155 -5.54 3.72 -8.40
CA ARG A 155 -4.28 3.90 -7.67
C ARG A 155 -3.85 2.59 -7.02
N TYR A 156 -2.55 2.38 -6.92
CA TYR A 156 -2.02 1.36 -6.00
C TYR A 156 -2.08 1.86 -4.54
N PRO A 157 -2.12 0.95 -3.55
CA PRO A 157 -2.01 1.30 -2.15
C PRO A 157 -0.62 1.91 -1.86
N GLY A 158 -0.56 2.88 -0.94
CA GLY A 158 0.70 3.57 -0.62
C GLY A 158 1.73 2.68 0.10
N ARG A 159 1.28 1.57 0.70
CA ARG A 159 2.13 0.59 1.38
C ARG A 159 1.64 -0.83 1.14
N ILE A 160 2.59 -1.74 0.92
CA ILE A 160 2.40 -3.18 0.84
C ILE A 160 3.37 -3.87 1.80
N GLU A 161 2.86 -4.79 2.58
CA GLU A 161 3.64 -5.64 3.49
C GLU A 161 3.58 -7.08 2.97
N VAL A 162 4.74 -7.63 2.62
CA VAL A 162 4.89 -9.01 2.15
C VAL A 162 5.29 -9.88 3.33
N ASN A 163 4.40 -10.79 3.74
CA ASN A 163 4.66 -11.67 4.86
C ASN A 163 5.46 -12.90 4.42
N LEU A 164 6.75 -12.90 4.75
CA LEU A 164 7.72 -13.96 4.51
C LEU A 164 7.61 -15.05 5.58
N GLN A 165 6.41 -15.58 5.82
CA GLN A 165 6.30 -16.76 6.67
C GLN A 165 6.84 -17.99 5.93
N PRO A 166 7.67 -18.82 6.57
CA PRO A 166 8.02 -20.10 6.00
C PRO A 166 6.74 -20.92 5.88
N VAL A 167 6.43 -21.38 4.66
CA VAL A 167 5.41 -22.41 4.45
C VAL A 167 5.83 -23.60 5.30
N LYS A 168 5.10 -23.89 6.37
CA LYS A 168 5.26 -25.15 7.11
C LYS A 168 5.02 -26.26 6.08
N LYS A 169 6.09 -26.96 5.71
CA LYS A 169 5.99 -28.25 5.02
C LYS A 169 5.41 -29.29 5.97
#